data_AF-A0A7W7WRF7-F1
#
_entry.id   AF-A0A7W7WRF7-F1
#
_cell.length_a   1.000
_cell.length_b   1.000
_cell.length_c   1.000
_cell.angle_alpha   90.00
_cell.angle_beta   90.00
_cell.angle_gamma   90.00
#
_symmetry.space_group_name_H-M   'P 1'
#
loop_
_entity.id
_entity.type
_entity.pdbx_description
1 polymer ?
#
loop_
_entity_poly.entity_id
_entity_poly.type
_entity_poly.pdbx_seq_one_letter_code
_entity_poly.pdbx_strand_id
1 'polypeptide(L)'
;MAHAEDLPPSVASIAEYLAMMARGYDNHLKWNEQAKFKADLMNARARWRGVAPEAFAAKLRREGMREEDILELVDWLKRAQAGRRLIPQRTYRDHIFSPPPEAPSGGQGQNSRVW
;
A
#
# COMPACT_ATOMS: atom_id res chain seq x y z
N MET A 1 -2.21 -18.54 -10.20
CA MET A 1 -1.23 -18.27 -9.12
C MET A 1 -0.86 -16.81 -9.28
N ALA A 2 -1.24 -15.94 -8.35
CA ALA A 2 -0.89 -14.52 -8.45
C ALA A 2 0.58 -14.36 -8.07
N HIS A 3 1.40 -13.84 -8.98
CA HIS A 3 2.81 -13.66 -8.75
C HIS A 3 2.97 -12.42 -7.86
N ALA A 4 3.95 -12.40 -6.96
CA ALA A 4 4.29 -11.18 -6.22
C ALA A 4 4.81 -10.04 -7.12
N GLU A 5 4.80 -10.25 -8.43
CA GLU A 5 5.06 -9.30 -9.51
C GLU A 5 3.80 -8.49 -9.89
N ASP A 6 2.62 -8.83 -9.34
CA ASP A 6 1.33 -8.19 -9.67
C ASP A 6 0.99 -6.97 -8.78
N LEU A 7 1.91 -6.51 -7.92
CA LEU A 7 1.68 -5.31 -7.14
C LEU A 7 1.84 -4.06 -8.01
N PRO A 8 0.90 -3.10 -7.94
CA PRO A 8 1.11 -1.78 -8.54
C PRO A 8 2.45 -1.19 -8.04
N PRO A 9 3.32 -0.65 -8.92
CA PRO A 9 4.58 -0.01 -8.54
C PRO A 9 4.47 0.95 -7.34
N SER A 10 3.36 1.68 -7.22
CA SER A 10 3.12 2.58 -6.08
C SER A 10 2.99 1.83 -4.76
N VAL A 11 2.33 0.67 -4.77
CA VAL A 11 2.15 -0.20 -3.60
C VAL A 11 3.44 -0.94 -3.25
N ALA A 12 4.19 -1.40 -4.26
CA ALA A 12 5.49 -2.03 -4.05
C ALA A 12 6.48 -1.06 -3.37
N SER A 13 6.52 0.21 -3.82
CA SER A 13 7.34 1.26 -3.22
C SER A 13 6.97 1.52 -1.74
N ILE A 14 5.68 1.51 -1.42
CA ILE A 14 5.19 1.65 -0.04
C ILE A 14 5.63 0.45 0.82
N ALA A 15 5.52 -0.77 0.30
CA ALA A 15 5.95 -1.98 1.00
C ALA A 15 7.45 -1.95 1.34
N GLU A 16 8.28 -1.55 0.37
CA GLU A 16 9.73 -1.36 0.56
C GLU A 16 10.04 -0.31 1.61
N TYR A 17 9.36 0.83 1.56
CA TYR A 17 9.52 1.90 2.54
C TYR A 17 9.13 1.45 3.96
N LEU A 18 7.99 0.76 4.13
CA LEU A 18 7.57 0.27 5.44
C LEU A 18 8.56 -0.74 6.03
N ALA A 19 9.05 -1.67 5.21
CA ALA A 19 10.06 -2.64 5.63
C ALA A 19 11.39 -1.97 5.99
N MET A 20 11.84 -0.98 5.21
CA MET A 20 13.03 -0.19 5.51
C MET A 20 12.89 0.53 6.85
N MET A 21 11.74 1.14 7.12
CA MET A 21 11.47 1.83 8.38
C MET A 21 11.40 0.86 9.57
N ALA A 22 10.83 -0.34 9.40
CA ALA A 22 10.80 -1.36 10.45
C ALA A 22 12.23 -1.83 10.81
N ARG A 23 13.07 -2.13 9.81
CA ARG A 23 14.46 -2.57 10.01
C ARG A 23 15.30 -1.60 10.85
N GLY A 24 15.05 -0.30 10.75
CA GLY A 24 15.76 0.73 11.51
C GLY A 24 15.50 0.72 13.02
N TYR A 25 14.51 -0.05 13.49
CA TYR A 25 14.07 -0.04 14.89
C TYR A 25 13.74 -1.45 15.38
N ASP A 26 14.77 -2.30 15.51
CA ASP A 26 14.62 -3.68 16.02
C ASP A 26 13.57 -4.49 15.23
N ASN A 27 13.44 -4.18 13.93
CA ASN A 27 12.44 -4.76 13.03
C ASN A 27 10.98 -4.57 13.50
N HIS A 28 10.69 -3.45 14.16
CA HIS A 28 9.36 -3.04 14.58
C HIS A 28 8.88 -1.81 13.84
N LEU A 29 7.69 -1.89 13.24
CA LEU A 29 7.05 -0.75 12.62
C LEU A 29 6.56 0.24 13.68
N LYS A 30 7.18 1.42 13.72
CA LYS A 30 6.78 2.49 14.65
C LYS A 30 5.34 2.95 14.43
N TRP A 31 4.71 3.39 15.52
CA TRP A 31 3.33 3.89 15.54
C TRP A 31 3.06 5.01 14.53
N ASN A 32 4.06 5.84 14.21
CA ASN A 32 3.92 6.92 13.24
C ASN A 32 3.79 6.39 11.80
N GLU A 33 4.53 5.35 11.43
CA GLU A 33 4.41 4.70 10.12
C GLU A 33 3.09 3.91 10.01
N GLN A 34 2.65 3.27 11.09
CA GLN A 34 1.31 2.68 11.17
C GLN A 34 0.21 3.73 10.94
N ALA A 35 0.33 4.92 11.55
CA ALA A 35 -0.64 6.00 11.38
C ALA A 35 -0.68 6.54 9.94
N LYS A 36 0.50 6.73 9.32
CA LYS A 36 0.62 7.13 7.91
C LYS A 36 -0.01 6.10 6.97
N PHE A 37 0.22 4.81 7.21
CA PHE A 37 -0.38 3.74 6.42
C PHE A 37 -1.90 3.69 6.54
N LYS A 38 -2.45 3.81 7.76
CA LYS A 38 -3.90 3.94 7.96
C LYS A 38 -4.47 5.14 7.21
N ALA A 39 -3.78 6.29 7.23
CA ALA A 39 -4.21 7.47 6.52
C ALA A 39 -4.21 7.27 5.01
N ASP A 40 -3.14 6.69 4.45
CA ASP A 40 -3.05 6.41 3.02
C ASP A 40 -4.13 5.43 2.55
N LEU A 41 -4.42 4.38 3.34
CA LEU A 41 -5.55 3.47 3.08
C LEU A 41 -6.90 4.19 3.02
N MET A 42 -7.08 5.28 3.78
CA MET A 42 -8.32 6.06 3.79
C MET A 42 -8.37 7.12 2.70
N ASN A 43 -7.23 7.76 2.39
CA ASN A 43 -7.12 8.90 1.49
C ASN A 43 -6.88 8.49 0.03
N ALA A 44 -6.16 7.39 -0.20
CA ALA A 44 -5.82 6.85 -1.51
C ALA A 44 -6.49 5.49 -1.78
N ARG A 45 -7.76 5.33 -1.36
CA ARG A 45 -8.51 4.05 -1.45
C ARG A 45 -8.45 3.37 -2.81
N ALA A 46 -8.45 4.15 -3.90
CA ALA A 46 -8.38 3.62 -5.26
C ALA A 46 -7.12 2.78 -5.50
N ARG A 47 -5.96 3.20 -4.94
CA ARG A 47 -4.68 2.49 -5.02
C ARG A 47 -4.79 1.07 -4.45
N TRP A 48 -5.48 0.95 -3.33
CA TRP A 48 -5.52 -0.28 -2.53
C TRP A 48 -6.64 -1.24 -2.91
N ARG A 49 -7.65 -0.77 -3.66
CA ARG A 49 -8.86 -1.55 -3.96
C ARG A 49 -8.57 -2.82 -4.76
N GLY A 50 -7.62 -2.77 -5.68
CA GLY A 50 -7.23 -3.91 -6.53
C GLY A 50 -6.08 -4.76 -5.99
N VAL A 51 -5.53 -4.41 -4.83
CA VAL A 51 -4.34 -5.07 -4.28
C VAL A 51 -4.74 -6.39 -3.62
N ALA A 52 -4.15 -7.50 -4.06
CA ALA A 52 -4.30 -8.77 -3.36
C ALA A 52 -3.54 -8.72 -2.01
N PRO A 53 -4.21 -8.91 -0.85
CA PRO A 53 -3.55 -8.86 0.45
C PRO A 53 -2.39 -9.87 0.59
N GLU A 54 -2.51 -11.03 -0.05
CA GLU A 54 -1.50 -12.08 -0.06
C GLU A 54 -0.25 -11.66 -0.85
N ALA A 55 -0.42 -10.94 -1.97
CA ALA A 55 0.69 -10.40 -2.75
C ALA A 55 1.42 -9.30 -1.96
N PHE A 56 0.66 -8.44 -1.26
CA PHE A 56 1.22 -7.43 -0.38
C PHE A 56 2.03 -8.05 0.77
N ALA A 57 1.47 -9.07 1.44
CA ALA A 57 2.17 -9.83 2.48
C ALA A 57 3.46 -10.50 1.95
N ALA A 58 3.38 -11.11 0.77
CA ALA A 58 4.53 -11.76 0.15
C ALA A 58 5.66 -10.76 -0.15
N LYS A 59 5.32 -9.55 -0.62
CA LYS A 59 6.30 -8.48 -0.84
C LYS A 59 6.94 -8.04 0.47
N LEU A 60 6.16 -7.73 1.51
CA LEU A 60 6.71 -7.34 2.82
C LEU A 60 7.63 -8.41 3.43
N ARG A 61 7.27 -9.70 3.26
CA ARG A 61 8.10 -10.83 3.73
C ARG A 61 9.42 -10.93 2.96
N ARG A 62 9.42 -10.69 1.64
CA ARG A 62 10.64 -10.63 0.83
C ARG A 62 11.56 -9.49 1.27
N GLU A 63 10.97 -8.38 1.70
CA GLU A 63 11.69 -7.26 2.31
C GLU A 63 12.12 -7.53 3.77
N GLY A 64 11.93 -8.75 4.29
CA GLY A 64 12.44 -9.16 5.61
C GLY A 64 11.69 -8.54 6.80
N MET A 65 10.48 -8.02 6.57
CA MET A 65 9.64 -7.49 7.64
C MET A 65 9.16 -8.62 8.56
N ARG A 66 9.01 -8.34 9.86
CA ARG A 66 8.55 -9.32 10.84
C ARG A 66 7.10 -9.71 10.58
N GLU A 67 6.79 -11.00 10.76
CA GLU A 67 5.46 -11.55 10.46
C GLU A 67 4.34 -10.85 11.24
N GLU A 68 4.57 -10.44 12.49
CA GLU A 68 3.58 -9.72 13.30
C GLU A 68 3.16 -8.39 12.67
N ASP A 69 4.12 -7.59 12.22
CA ASP A 69 3.83 -6.31 11.56
C ASP A 69 3.18 -6.53 10.18
N ILE A 70 3.57 -7.60 9.46
CA ILE A 70 2.95 -7.98 8.19
C ILE A 70 1.46 -8.30 8.41
N LEU A 71 1.13 -9.11 9.41
CA LEU A 71 -0.24 -9.49 9.72
C LEU A 71 -1.10 -8.26 10.07
N GLU A 72 -0.53 -7.31 10.83
CA GLU A 72 -1.23 -6.09 11.20
C GLU A 72 -1.51 -5.18 9.98
N LEU A 73 -0.51 -4.98 9.11
CA LEU A 73 -0.67 -4.20 7.88
C LEU A 73 -1.72 -4.83 6.95
N VAL A 74 -1.70 -6.16 6.81
CA VAL A 74 -2.64 -6.92 5.99
C VAL A 74 -4.07 -6.86 6.56
N ASP A 75 -4.25 -6.92 7.88
CA ASP A 75 -5.56 -6.72 8.52
C ASP A 75 -6.14 -5.35 8.15
N TRP A 76 -5.34 -4.29 8.27
CA TRP A 76 -5.80 -2.95 7.93
C TRP A 76 -6.16 -2.80 6.47
N LEU A 77 -5.36 -3.38 5.56
CA LEU A 77 -5.68 -3.41 4.14
C LEU A 77 -7.04 -4.09 3.89
N LYS A 78 -7.24 -5.29 4.44
CA LYS A 78 -8.51 -6.04 4.32
C LYS A 78 -9.70 -5.24 4.87
N ARG A 79 -9.53 -4.58 6.01
CA ARG A 79 -10.56 -3.73 6.60
C ARG A 79 -10.89 -2.52 5.73
N ALA A 80 -9.88 -1.86 5.18
CA ALA A 80 -10.07 -0.73 4.27
C ALA A 80 -10.80 -1.14 2.99
N GLN A 81 -10.43 -2.30 2.41
CA GLN A 81 -11.09 -2.90 1.24
C GLN A 81 -12.54 -3.30 1.53
N ALA A 82 -12.83 -3.79 2.73
CA ALA A 82 -14.19 -4.07 3.20
C ALA A 82 -15.01 -2.79 3.51
N GLY A 83 -14.51 -1.60 3.17
CA GLY A 83 -15.19 -0.33 3.40
C GLY A 83 -15.16 0.17 4.84
N ARG A 84 -14.42 -0.50 5.75
CA ARG A 84 -14.30 -0.07 7.14
C ARG A 84 -13.41 1.17 7.23
N ARG A 85 -13.76 2.07 8.14
CA ARG A 85 -12.95 3.25 8.44
C ARG A 85 -11.84 2.89 9.42
N LEU A 86 -10.61 3.18 9.04
CA LEU A 86 -9.46 3.19 9.93
C LEU A 86 -9.31 4.60 10.53
N ILE A 87 -8.90 4.69 11.78
CA ILE A 87 -8.70 5.96 12.48
C ILE A 87 -7.19 6.21 12.59
N PRO A 88 -6.59 6.98 11.66
CA PRO A 88 -5.21 7.44 11.83
C PRO A 88 -5.14 8.48 12.96
N GLN A 89 -3.96 8.59 13.58
CA GLN A 89 -3.66 9.67 14.51
C GLN A 89 -3.84 11.04 13.83
N ARG A 90 -4.31 12.04 14.58
CA ARG A 90 -4.74 13.34 14.04
C ARG A 90 -3.67 14.02 13.19
N THR A 91 -2.41 13.93 13.62
CA THR A 91 -1.26 14.54 12.95
C THR A 91 -0.98 13.97 11.55
N TYR A 92 -1.40 12.74 11.27
CA TYR A 92 -1.12 12.04 10.01
C TYR A 92 -2.37 11.81 9.16
N ARG A 93 -3.54 12.31 9.57
CA ARG A 93 -4.83 11.97 8.95
C ARG A 93 -4.91 12.28 7.45
N ASP A 94 -4.17 13.27 6.98
CA ASP A 94 -4.17 13.76 5.60
C ASP A 94 -2.98 13.20 4.79
N HIS A 95 -2.23 12.24 5.36
CA HIS A 95 -1.05 11.67 4.72
C HIS A 95 -1.41 10.78 3.53
N ILE A 96 -0.61 10.90 2.47
CA ILE A 96 -0.61 10.03 1.30
C ILE A 96 0.86 9.74 0.96
N PHE A 97 1.20 8.48 0.78
CA PHE A 97 2.53 8.07 0.36
C PHE A 97 2.79 8.45 -1.10
N SER A 98 4.02 8.88 -1.36
CA SER A 98 4.58 8.98 -2.72
C SER A 98 5.20 7.64 -3.11
N PRO A 99 5.12 7.21 -4.38
CA PRO A 99 4.52 7.92 -5.51
C PRO A 99 2.98 7.90 -5.48
N PRO A 100 2.29 8.84 -6.17
CA PRO A 100 0.83 8.85 -6.27
C PRO A 100 0.28 7.54 -6.87
N PRO A 101 -1.01 7.21 -6.66
CA PRO A 101 -1.61 6.05 -7.30
C PRO A 101 -1.42 6.10 -8.81
N GLU A 102 -1.23 4.94 -9.43
CA GLU A 102 -1.14 4.82 -10.87
C GLU A 102 -2.39 5.46 -11.50
N ALA A 103 -2.17 6.26 -12.55
CA ALA A 103 -3.29 6.74 -13.35
C ALA A 103 -4.07 5.51 -13.84
N PRO A 104 -5.42 5.50 -13.78
CA PRO A 104 -6.17 4.46 -14.44
C PRO A 104 -5.74 4.48 -15.89
N SER A 105 -5.24 3.35 -16.40
CA SER A 105 -4.84 3.21 -17.80
C SER A 105 -6.07 3.47 -18.69
N GLY A 106 -6.33 4.73 -19.00
CA GLY A 106 -7.28 5.15 -20.01
C GLY A 106 -6.76 4.60 -21.32
N GLY A 107 -7.58 3.78 -21.99
CA GLY A 107 -7.18 3.08 -23.20
C GLY A 107 -6.50 4.02 -24.19
N GLN A 108 -5.28 3.66 -24.60
CA GLN A 108 -4.63 4.27 -25.73
C GLN A 108 -5.34 3.77 -27.01
N GLY A 109 -6.56 4.27 -27.23
CA GLY A 109 -7.20 4.28 -28.54
C GLY A 109 -6.42 5.25 -29.42
N GLN A 110 -5.40 4.74 -30.10
CA GLN A 110 -4.75 5.43 -31.20
C GLN A 110 -5.78 5.56 -32.33
N ASN A 111 -6.62 6.59 -32.27
CA ASN A 111 -7.43 6.98 -33.40
C ASN A 111 -6.63 8.01 -34.21
N SER A 112 -5.68 7.51 -34.99
CA SER A 112 -4.99 8.30 -36.01
C SER A 112 -5.98 8.61 -37.11
N ARG A 113 -6.71 9.72 -36.97
CA ARG A 113 -7.33 10.40 -38.12
C ARG A 113 -6.25 11.20 -38.82
N VAL A 114 -5.82 10.69 -39.97
CA VAL A 114 -5.13 11.48 -40.98
C VAL A 114 -6.19 12.01 -41.96
N TRP A 115 -6.13 13.32 -42.21
CA TRP A 115 -6.89 14.06 -43.21
C TRP A 115 -6.18 13.99 -44.56
#